data_AF-A0A7J6DA57-F1
#
_entry.id   AF-A0A7J6DA57-F1
#
_cell.length_a   1.000
_cell.length_b   1.000
_cell.length_c   1.000
_cell.angle_alpha   90.00
_cell.angle_beta   90.00
_cell.angle_gamma   90.00
#
_symmetry.space_group_name_H-M   'P 1'
#
loop_
_entity.id
_entity.type
_entity.pdbx_description
1 polymer ?
#
loop_
_entity_poly.entity_id
_entity_poly.type
_entity_poly.pdbx_seq_one_letter_code
_entity_poly.pdbx_strand_id
1 'polypeptide(L)'
;MQGISRDRVIPFQTTTSATLASSAAGTSLVSSVTDTSLRTPILPTPPFLVTCTCHSPNSRVTTLPPWDGLWHEVAPSRRGEHCQVEVDCYLILQQLSPVFVSSDSLHSSIQDLLHLRTSMKIITAIGLLLVSVHLGCSFLIGAFNIKAFGDSKASNATLLDIITKVVHRYDIVLIQEVRDSDLSATNKLMQSVNGGASPYVYQYIVSEPLGRSTYKERYLFIYRRQTVSAAKSFQYDDGCESCGTDTFNREPFVVMFSSNTAVREFALIPQHTSPEVAVKEIDALHDVVLDTRKRLNTNNIMLLGDFNAGCSYVSNSDWSKIRLRTDQSYTWLIPDSADTTVTHTNCPYDRIVATPDMMKGVSAGSARVFDFMQAHGLSQSWALAVSDHFPVEVKLL
;
A
#
# COMPACT_ATOMS: atom_id res chain seq x y z
N MET A 1 -17.10 74.00 -3.91
CA MET A 1 -17.76 74.23 -2.62
C MET A 1 -17.85 72.90 -1.90
N GLN A 2 -17.19 72.81 -0.73
CA GLN A 2 -17.31 71.85 0.39
C GLN A 2 -17.16 70.35 0.05
N GLY A 3 -16.14 69.59 0.50
CA GLY A 3 -15.51 69.53 1.83
C GLY A 3 -16.39 68.63 2.73
N ILE A 4 -15.96 67.57 3.44
CA ILE A 4 -14.82 67.38 4.34
C ILE A 4 -14.71 65.89 4.73
N SER A 5 -13.47 65.47 5.01
CA SER A 5 -12.96 64.26 5.68
C SER A 5 -13.72 63.82 6.97
N ARG A 6 -13.67 62.52 7.31
CA ARG A 6 -13.29 62.12 8.69
C ARG A 6 -12.77 60.68 8.79
N ASP A 7 -11.68 60.61 9.53
CA ASP A 7 -10.80 59.50 9.84
C ASP A 7 -11.37 58.44 10.80
N ARG A 8 -10.65 57.31 10.78
CA ARG A 8 -10.52 56.26 11.80
C ARG A 8 -10.45 56.81 13.24
N VAL A 9 -10.88 55.99 14.20
CA VAL A 9 -10.09 55.46 15.35
C VAL A 9 -11.05 54.72 16.31
N ILE A 10 -10.86 53.41 16.51
CA ILE A 10 -11.24 52.69 17.74
C ILE A 10 -10.07 51.74 18.08
N PRO A 11 -9.64 51.64 19.35
CA PRO A 11 -8.25 51.35 19.69
C PRO A 11 -7.94 49.87 19.98
N PHE A 12 -6.65 49.56 19.82
CA PHE A 12 -5.93 48.46 20.46
C PHE A 12 -6.05 48.52 21.99
N GLN A 13 -6.30 47.38 22.62
CA GLN A 13 -5.79 47.10 23.97
C GLN A 13 -5.07 45.74 23.96
N THR A 14 -3.79 45.80 24.29
CA THR A 14 -2.89 44.69 24.57
C THR A 14 -2.69 44.53 26.08
N THR A 15 -2.45 43.28 26.46
CA THR A 15 -1.67 42.78 27.62
C THR A 15 -2.22 42.91 29.03
N THR A 16 -2.39 41.77 29.70
CA THR A 16 -1.46 41.37 30.78
C THR A 16 -1.49 39.86 31.02
N SER A 17 -0.28 39.31 31.14
CA SER A 17 0.05 37.94 31.53
C SER A 17 0.18 37.84 33.05
N ALA A 18 -0.14 36.66 33.61
CA ALA A 18 0.38 36.14 34.88
C ALA A 18 0.27 34.61 34.76
N THR A 19 1.31 33.82 34.46
CA THR A 19 2.48 33.46 35.30
C THR A 19 2.08 32.99 36.71
N LEU A 20 2.01 31.67 36.89
CA LEU A 20 2.27 31.02 38.17
C LEU A 20 3.31 29.91 37.92
N ALA A 21 4.48 30.14 38.49
CA ALA A 21 5.60 29.24 38.51
C ALA A 21 5.58 28.40 39.80
N SER A 22 5.95 27.12 39.62
CA SER A 22 6.75 26.24 40.48
C SER A 22 6.81 26.46 42.01
N SER A 23 6.52 25.40 42.75
CA SER A 23 7.39 24.76 43.78
C SER A 23 6.56 23.60 44.39
N ALA A 24 7.06 22.48 44.90
CA ALA A 24 8.40 22.00 45.21
C ALA A 24 8.38 20.45 45.27
N ALA A 25 9.59 19.87 45.21
CA ALA A 25 10.10 18.68 45.91
C ALA A 25 9.08 17.68 46.52
N GLY A 26 9.18 16.38 46.34
CA GLY A 26 10.36 15.55 46.14
C GLY A 26 10.26 14.38 47.11
N THR A 27 10.12 13.17 46.60
CA THR A 27 10.42 11.93 47.34
C THR A 27 10.81 10.86 46.35
N SER A 28 12.10 10.53 46.37
CA SER A 28 12.67 9.31 45.83
C SER A 28 12.06 8.10 46.52
N LEU A 29 11.43 7.22 45.77
CA LEU A 29 11.15 5.85 46.20
C LEU A 29 11.83 4.92 45.20
N VAL A 30 12.95 4.39 45.66
CA VAL A 30 13.64 3.24 45.08
C VAL A 30 12.69 2.05 45.21
N SER A 31 12.15 1.56 44.10
CA SER A 31 11.58 0.21 44.01
C SER A 31 12.30 -0.56 42.91
N SER A 32 13.25 -1.38 43.35
CA SER A 32 13.78 -2.50 42.61
C SER A 32 12.64 -3.46 42.26
N VAL A 33 12.28 -3.55 40.98
CA VAL A 33 11.48 -4.67 40.47
C VAL A 33 12.33 -5.37 39.42
N THR A 34 12.83 -6.53 39.84
CA THR A 34 13.56 -7.50 39.05
C THR A 34 12.65 -8.10 37.98
N ASP A 35 13.14 -8.06 36.76
CA ASP A 35 12.67 -8.77 35.58
C ASP A 35 12.72 -10.29 35.83
N THR A 36 11.55 -10.94 35.97
CA THR A 36 11.44 -12.40 36.00
C THR A 36 10.87 -12.88 34.66
N SER A 37 11.75 -13.10 33.71
CA SER A 37 11.48 -13.89 32.51
C SER A 37 11.45 -15.38 32.86
N LEU A 38 10.27 -16.00 32.69
CA LEU A 38 10.09 -17.45 32.66
C LEU A 38 10.72 -17.99 31.36
N ARG A 39 11.98 -18.41 31.41
CA ARG A 39 12.59 -19.27 30.38
C ARG A 39 12.60 -20.71 30.87
N THR A 40 11.86 -21.54 30.17
CA THR A 40 11.95 -23.01 30.23
C THR A 40 13.31 -23.47 29.70
N PRO A 41 13.97 -24.46 30.34
CA PRO A 41 15.24 -24.99 29.87
C PRO A 41 15.05 -25.85 28.62
N ILE A 42 15.72 -25.45 27.54
CA ILE A 42 15.87 -26.22 26.30
C ILE A 42 16.92 -27.30 26.58
N LEU A 43 16.52 -28.57 26.51
CA LEU A 43 17.47 -29.70 26.44
C LEU A 43 18.19 -29.69 25.08
N PRO A 44 19.51 -29.94 25.03
CA PRO A 44 20.25 -30.01 23.78
C PRO A 44 19.91 -31.29 23.00
N THR A 45 19.53 -31.10 21.73
CA THR A 45 19.48 -32.17 20.73
C THR A 45 20.91 -32.63 20.40
N PRO A 46 21.15 -33.95 20.24
CA PRO A 46 22.48 -34.44 19.87
C PRO A 46 22.81 -34.06 18.42
N PRO A 47 24.09 -33.77 18.10
CA PRO A 47 24.51 -33.44 16.74
C PRO A 47 24.41 -34.67 15.84
N PHE A 48 23.76 -34.51 14.69
CA PHE A 48 23.87 -35.46 13.57
C PHE A 48 25.31 -35.44 13.06
N LEU A 49 26.07 -36.49 13.38
CA LEU A 49 27.40 -36.72 12.87
C LEU A 49 27.27 -37.21 11.41
N VAL A 50 27.50 -36.33 10.44
CA VAL A 50 27.68 -36.71 9.04
C VAL A 50 29.15 -37.10 8.87
N THR A 51 29.45 -38.40 8.90
CA THR A 51 30.77 -38.92 8.54
C THR A 51 30.84 -39.21 7.05
N CYS A 52 31.49 -38.34 6.29
CA CYS A 52 31.88 -38.63 4.90
C CYS A 52 33.19 -39.42 4.90
N THR A 53 33.16 -40.71 4.55
CA THR A 53 34.38 -41.50 4.31
C THR A 53 34.67 -41.55 2.82
N CYS A 54 35.72 -40.87 2.35
CA CYS A 54 36.30 -41.12 1.04
C CYS A 54 37.17 -42.38 1.11
N HIS A 55 36.92 -43.37 0.25
CA HIS A 55 37.86 -44.47 0.02
C HIS A 55 38.66 -44.17 -1.25
N SER A 56 39.96 -43.91 -1.09
CA SER A 56 40.94 -44.05 -2.16
C SER A 56 41.65 -45.41 -1.99
N PRO A 57 41.78 -46.22 -3.05
CA PRO A 57 42.35 -47.56 -2.97
C PRO A 57 43.88 -47.44 -2.91
N ASN A 58 44.41 -47.21 -1.70
CA ASN A 58 45.76 -47.55 -1.22
C ASN A 58 46.23 -46.50 -0.20
N SER A 59 46.15 -46.81 1.10
CA SER A 59 47.20 -46.59 2.12
C SER A 59 46.64 -46.61 3.55
N ARG A 60 47.55 -46.91 4.49
CA ARG A 60 47.30 -47.38 5.86
C ARG A 60 46.65 -46.33 6.76
N VAL A 61 45.78 -46.82 7.64
CA VAL A 61 45.14 -46.05 8.72
C VAL A 61 46.16 -45.81 9.85
N THR A 62 46.43 -44.55 10.17
CA THR A 62 46.98 -44.14 11.46
C THR A 62 46.05 -43.10 12.09
N THR A 63 45.60 -43.39 13.31
CA THR A 63 44.75 -42.53 14.14
C THR A 63 45.57 -41.46 14.86
N LEU A 64 45.13 -40.21 14.84
CA LEU A 64 45.61 -39.13 15.72
C LEU A 64 44.43 -38.49 16.50
N PRO A 65 44.66 -38.01 17.74
CA PRO A 65 43.63 -37.47 18.63
C PRO A 65 43.32 -35.97 18.36
N PRO A 66 42.27 -35.39 18.99
CA PRO A 66 41.66 -34.12 18.57
C PRO A 66 42.20 -32.87 19.31
N TRP A 67 41.73 -31.69 18.84
CA TRP A 67 41.90 -30.30 19.32
C TRP A 67 43.12 -29.56 18.70
N ASP A 68 43.13 -28.26 18.35
CA ASP A 68 42.49 -27.06 18.90
C ASP A 68 42.37 -25.93 17.84
N GLY A 69 41.52 -24.92 18.09
CA GLY A 69 41.10 -23.88 17.12
C GLY A 69 42.07 -22.75 16.76
N LEU A 70 41.55 -21.88 15.85
CA LEU A 70 42.13 -20.73 15.12
C LEU A 70 43.02 -21.13 13.92
N TRP A 71 42.93 -20.54 12.72
CA TRP A 71 42.98 -19.13 12.35
C TRP A 71 42.42 -18.86 10.92
N HIS A 72 41.99 -17.61 10.68
CA HIS A 72 42.08 -16.73 9.48
C HIS A 72 42.08 -17.26 8.02
N GLU A 73 41.47 -16.41 7.17
CA GLU A 73 41.43 -16.42 5.69
C GLU A 73 42.75 -16.76 4.99
N VAL A 74 42.68 -17.72 4.06
CA VAL A 74 43.53 -17.78 2.85
C VAL A 74 42.71 -18.39 1.70
N ALA A 75 42.43 -17.60 0.66
CA ALA A 75 42.24 -18.10 -0.71
C ALA A 75 43.62 -18.19 -1.40
N PRO A 76 43.86 -18.90 -2.54
CA PRO A 76 42.90 -19.34 -3.56
C PRO A 76 43.21 -20.70 -4.26
N SER A 77 42.31 -21.08 -5.20
CA SER A 77 42.64 -21.52 -6.57
C SER A 77 42.15 -22.91 -7.04
N ARG A 78 41.47 -22.83 -8.21
CA ARG A 78 41.37 -23.76 -9.35
C ARG A 78 40.56 -25.07 -9.25
N ARG A 79 39.61 -25.12 -10.20
CA ARG A 79 39.10 -26.27 -11.01
C ARG A 79 38.63 -27.46 -10.18
N GLY A 80 37.33 -27.72 -10.08
CA GLY A 80 36.43 -27.93 -11.21
C GLY A 80 36.23 -29.43 -11.32
N GLU A 81 35.12 -29.92 -10.76
CA GLU A 81 34.48 -31.21 -11.07
C GLU A 81 33.16 -31.27 -10.29
N HIS A 82 32.07 -31.45 -11.03
CA HIS A 82 30.73 -31.70 -10.51
C HIS A 82 30.65 -33.17 -10.04
N CYS A 83 30.14 -33.42 -8.83
CA CYS A 83 29.57 -34.72 -8.50
C CYS A 83 28.14 -34.52 -7.95
N GLN A 84 27.17 -35.00 -8.74
CA GLN A 84 25.78 -35.18 -8.32
C GLN A 84 25.72 -36.26 -7.24
N VAL A 85 24.90 -36.03 -6.21
CA VAL A 85 24.60 -37.00 -5.16
C VAL A 85 23.18 -37.51 -5.39
N GLU A 86 23.05 -38.71 -5.96
CA GLU A 86 21.84 -39.53 -5.87
C GLU A 86 21.99 -40.46 -4.67
N VAL A 87 21.02 -40.45 -3.75
CA VAL A 87 20.99 -41.31 -2.57
C VAL A 87 19.91 -42.36 -2.79
N ASP A 88 20.31 -43.55 -3.21
CA ASP A 88 19.50 -44.76 -3.09
C ASP A 88 20.01 -45.60 -1.92
N CYS A 89 19.18 -45.70 -0.87
CA CYS A 89 19.42 -46.56 0.28
C CYS A 89 18.68 -47.89 0.10
N TYR A 90 19.42 -48.97 -0.18
CA TYR A 90 19.00 -50.35 0.12
C TYR A 90 19.85 -50.87 1.28
N LEU A 91 19.22 -51.39 2.32
CA LEU A 91 19.89 -52.15 3.38
C LEU A 91 19.24 -53.53 3.52
N ILE A 92 20.10 -54.53 3.33
CA ILE A 92 19.92 -55.96 3.50
C ILE A 92 19.96 -56.30 4.99
N LEU A 93 19.00 -57.07 5.49
CA LEU A 93 19.13 -57.84 6.74
C LEU A 93 18.50 -59.24 6.58
N GLN A 94 19.36 -60.25 6.53
CA GLN A 94 19.14 -61.65 6.96
C GLN A 94 19.87 -61.79 8.31
N GLN A 95 19.53 -62.59 9.33
CA GLN A 95 18.72 -63.80 9.49
C GLN A 95 18.68 -64.07 11.01
N LEU A 96 17.50 -64.28 11.61
CA LEU A 96 17.30 -65.15 12.79
C LEU A 96 15.87 -65.77 12.69
N SER A 97 15.79 -67.04 13.08
CA SER A 97 14.81 -68.11 12.78
C SER A 97 13.32 -67.85 13.08
N PRO A 98 12.39 -68.70 12.60
CA PRO A 98 11.04 -68.32 12.21
C PRO A 98 10.06 -68.34 13.39
N VAL A 99 9.45 -67.20 13.68
CA VAL A 99 8.11 -67.16 14.27
C VAL A 99 7.19 -66.76 13.13
N PHE A 100 6.34 -67.69 12.68
CA PHE A 100 5.27 -67.43 11.72
C PHE A 100 4.32 -66.40 12.34
N VAL A 101 4.58 -65.12 12.08
CA VAL A 101 3.58 -64.05 12.14
C VAL A 101 3.11 -63.86 10.70
N SER A 102 1.80 -63.89 10.48
CA SER A 102 1.22 -63.83 9.13
C SER A 102 1.79 -62.64 8.35
N SER A 103 2.46 -62.95 7.25
CA SER A 103 3.10 -61.98 6.34
C SER A 103 2.13 -60.92 5.82
N ASP A 104 0.83 -61.24 5.83
CA ASP A 104 -0.22 -60.40 5.25
C ASP A 104 -0.50 -59.16 6.10
N SER A 105 -0.33 -59.23 7.43
CA SER A 105 -0.59 -58.10 8.34
C SER A 105 0.54 -57.05 8.33
N LEU A 106 1.79 -57.49 8.21
CA LEU A 106 2.93 -56.58 8.16
C LEU A 106 3.04 -55.90 6.78
N HIS A 107 2.68 -56.63 5.72
CA HIS A 107 2.67 -56.08 4.37
C HIS A 107 1.56 -55.06 4.16
N SER A 108 0.35 -55.28 4.72
CA SER A 108 -0.72 -54.27 4.69
C SER A 108 -0.32 -53.01 5.44
N SER A 109 0.29 -53.15 6.63
CA SER A 109 0.69 -52.01 7.47
C SER A 109 1.75 -51.13 6.80
N ILE A 110 2.69 -51.72 6.05
CA ILE A 110 3.71 -50.99 5.29
C ILE A 110 3.09 -50.31 4.06
N GLN A 111 2.17 -50.98 3.36
CA GLN A 111 1.43 -50.38 2.24
C GLN A 111 0.56 -49.20 2.70
N ASP A 112 -0.08 -49.30 3.85
CA ASP A 112 -0.87 -48.22 4.45
C ASP A 112 0.01 -47.01 4.83
N LEU A 113 1.19 -47.25 5.39
CA LEU A 113 2.18 -46.21 5.70
C LEU A 113 2.74 -45.53 4.44
N LEU A 114 3.00 -46.29 3.39
CA LEU A 114 3.41 -45.76 2.08
C LEU A 114 2.28 -44.96 1.43
N HIS A 115 1.04 -45.44 1.48
CA HIS A 115 -0.14 -44.71 1.01
C HIS A 115 -0.37 -43.43 1.79
N LEU A 116 -0.23 -43.43 3.12
CA LEU A 116 -0.32 -42.21 3.95
C LEU A 116 0.76 -41.20 3.56
N ARG A 117 2.01 -41.66 3.40
CA ARG A 117 3.16 -40.80 3.05
C ARG A 117 3.00 -40.20 1.65
N THR A 118 2.44 -40.95 0.71
CA THR A 118 2.19 -40.50 -0.66
C THR A 118 1.02 -39.52 -0.70
N SER A 119 -0.07 -39.81 0.04
CA SER A 119 -1.22 -38.91 0.20
C SER A 119 -0.84 -37.59 0.88
N MET A 120 0.01 -37.62 1.92
CA MET A 120 0.51 -36.39 2.56
C MET A 120 1.33 -35.53 1.60
N LYS A 121 2.18 -36.14 0.76
CA LYS A 121 2.95 -35.41 -0.26
C LYS A 121 2.04 -34.80 -1.32
N ILE A 122 1.00 -35.51 -1.75
CA ILE A 122 0.00 -35.00 -2.71
C ILE A 122 -0.78 -33.83 -2.09
N ILE A 123 -1.25 -33.94 -0.85
CA ILE A 123 -1.95 -32.87 -0.14
C ILE A 123 -1.04 -31.65 0.04
N THR A 124 0.23 -31.87 0.40
CA THR A 124 1.20 -30.78 0.56
C THR A 124 1.52 -30.12 -0.79
N ALA A 125 1.65 -30.90 -1.87
CA ALA A 125 1.90 -30.39 -3.22
C ALA A 125 0.69 -29.64 -3.80
N ILE A 126 -0.53 -30.14 -3.58
CA ILE A 126 -1.78 -29.44 -3.92
C ILE A 126 -1.90 -28.17 -3.08
N GLY A 127 -1.58 -28.21 -1.79
CA GLY A 127 -1.52 -27.03 -0.93
C GLY A 127 -0.52 -26.00 -1.43
N LEU A 128 0.71 -26.42 -1.80
CA LEU A 128 1.72 -25.54 -2.38
C LEU A 128 1.29 -24.98 -3.73
N LEU A 129 0.67 -25.79 -4.59
CA LEU A 129 0.19 -25.38 -5.91
C LEU A 129 -0.96 -24.37 -5.77
N LEU A 130 -1.90 -24.60 -4.85
CA LEU A 130 -3.00 -23.68 -4.56
C LEU A 130 -2.49 -22.35 -3.96
N VAL A 131 -1.48 -22.40 -3.08
CA VAL A 131 -0.79 -21.21 -2.59
C VAL A 131 -0.04 -20.50 -3.71
N SER A 132 0.60 -21.23 -4.63
CA SER A 132 1.33 -20.67 -5.78
C SER A 132 0.40 -20.01 -6.80
N VAL A 133 -0.80 -20.56 -7.00
CA VAL A 133 -1.85 -19.98 -7.85
C VAL A 133 -2.48 -18.74 -7.22
N HIS A 134 -2.37 -18.57 -5.89
CA HIS A 134 -2.78 -17.35 -5.18
C HIS A 134 -1.73 -16.23 -5.20
N LEU A 135 -0.54 -16.43 -5.79
CA LEU A 135 0.29 -15.31 -6.23
C LEU A 135 -0.26 -14.75 -7.55
N GLY A 136 -1.51 -14.30 -7.54
CA GLY A 136 -1.95 -13.30 -8.50
C GLY A 136 -1.04 -12.10 -8.36
N CYS A 137 -0.46 -11.62 -9.46
CA CYS A 137 0.36 -10.42 -9.47
C CYS A 137 -0.53 -9.23 -9.09
N SER A 138 -0.62 -8.91 -7.80
CA SER A 138 -1.37 -7.75 -7.35
C SER A 138 -0.65 -6.46 -7.75
N PHE A 139 -1.40 -5.42 -8.07
CA PHE A 139 -0.84 -4.08 -8.34
C PHE A 139 -1.40 -3.04 -7.37
N LEU A 140 -0.65 -1.95 -7.16
CA LEU A 140 -0.96 -0.93 -6.16
C LEU A 140 -1.61 0.30 -6.82
N ILE A 141 -2.79 0.67 -6.32
CA ILE A 141 -3.53 1.88 -6.69
C ILE A 141 -3.41 2.88 -5.54
N GLY A 142 -3.14 4.15 -5.85
CA GLY A 142 -3.12 5.24 -4.88
C GLY A 142 -3.94 6.45 -5.31
N ALA A 143 -4.36 7.26 -4.33
CA ALA A 143 -4.83 8.63 -4.54
C ALA A 143 -4.05 9.58 -3.63
N PHE A 144 -3.61 10.69 -4.18
CA PHE A 144 -2.77 11.66 -3.50
C PHE A 144 -3.15 13.08 -3.86
N ASN A 145 -3.77 13.81 -2.93
CA ASN A 145 -3.82 15.27 -3.01
C ASN A 145 -2.41 15.82 -2.78
N ILE A 146 -1.82 16.43 -3.82
CA ILE A 146 -0.55 17.15 -3.71
C ILE A 146 -0.86 18.65 -3.72
N LYS A 147 -0.90 19.24 -2.52
CA LYS A 147 -1.24 20.65 -2.30
C LYS A 147 -0.74 21.58 -3.40
N ALA A 148 -1.64 22.19 -4.16
CA ALA A 148 -1.33 23.13 -5.24
C ALA A 148 -0.16 22.67 -6.15
N PHE A 149 -0.19 21.42 -6.63
CA PHE A 149 0.83 20.91 -7.54
C PHE A 149 0.85 21.72 -8.84
N GLY A 150 1.98 22.37 -9.12
CA GLY A 150 2.16 23.22 -10.29
C GLY A 150 3.63 23.60 -10.45
N ASP A 151 3.90 24.58 -11.30
CA ASP A 151 5.26 24.91 -11.75
C ASP A 151 6.26 25.22 -10.62
N SER A 152 5.82 25.93 -9.58
CA SER A 152 6.67 26.26 -8.43
C SER A 152 7.11 25.01 -7.67
N LYS A 153 6.23 24.01 -7.54
CA LYS A 153 6.55 22.74 -6.87
C LYS A 153 7.39 21.85 -7.79
N ALA A 154 7.03 21.76 -9.07
CA ALA A 154 7.74 20.96 -10.05
C ALA A 154 9.15 21.48 -10.40
N SER A 155 9.43 22.78 -10.21
CA SER A 155 10.77 23.34 -10.42
C SER A 155 11.72 23.14 -9.23
N ASN A 156 11.21 22.77 -8.06
CA ASN A 156 12.04 22.43 -6.90
C ASN A 156 12.50 20.96 -7.01
N ALA A 157 13.77 20.76 -7.35
CA ALA A 157 14.33 19.42 -7.58
C ALA A 157 14.16 18.46 -6.39
N THR A 158 14.29 18.96 -5.15
CA THR A 158 14.13 18.13 -3.95
C THR A 158 12.68 17.70 -3.76
N LEU A 159 11.72 18.62 -3.93
CA LEU A 159 10.30 18.27 -3.82
C LEU A 159 9.87 17.33 -4.95
N LEU A 160 10.35 17.59 -6.17
CA LEU A 160 10.06 16.74 -7.32
C LEU A 160 10.62 15.32 -7.15
N ASP A 161 11.84 15.18 -6.60
CA ASP A 161 12.44 13.88 -6.28
C ASP A 161 11.60 13.10 -5.24
N ILE A 162 11.13 13.77 -4.18
CA ILE A 162 10.25 13.14 -3.19
C ILE A 162 8.93 12.70 -3.84
N ILE A 163 8.27 13.59 -4.60
CA ILE A 163 7.03 13.25 -5.32
C ILE A 163 7.25 12.07 -6.27
N THR A 164 8.38 12.06 -6.99
CA THR A 164 8.75 10.96 -7.90
C THR A 164 8.88 9.64 -7.15
N LYS A 165 9.55 9.63 -5.98
CA LYS A 165 9.66 8.44 -5.13
C LYS A 165 8.30 7.93 -4.65
N VAL A 166 7.38 8.83 -4.32
CA VAL A 166 6.00 8.47 -3.97
C VAL A 166 5.29 7.85 -5.19
N VAL A 167 5.36 8.48 -6.37
CA VAL A 167 4.75 7.99 -7.62
C VAL A 167 5.28 6.60 -8.01
N HIS A 168 6.59 6.36 -7.86
CA HIS A 168 7.23 5.08 -8.23
C HIS A 168 6.72 3.87 -7.43
N ARG A 169 6.01 4.07 -6.32
CA ARG A 169 5.36 2.99 -5.57
C ARG A 169 4.19 2.37 -6.31
N TYR A 170 3.48 3.17 -7.09
CA TYR A 170 2.16 2.82 -7.61
C TYR A 170 2.23 2.29 -9.04
N ASP A 171 1.31 1.38 -9.34
CA ASP A 171 0.98 0.97 -10.70
C ASP A 171 -0.04 1.93 -11.32
N ILE A 172 -0.94 2.50 -10.51
CA ILE A 172 -1.80 3.63 -10.86
C ILE A 172 -1.82 4.59 -9.66
N VAL A 173 -1.59 5.88 -9.89
CA VAL A 173 -1.81 6.91 -8.87
C VAL A 173 -2.65 8.05 -9.45
N LEU A 174 -3.70 8.42 -8.73
CA LEU A 174 -4.43 9.66 -8.90
C LEU A 174 -3.68 10.77 -8.17
N ILE A 175 -3.36 11.86 -8.86
CA ILE A 175 -2.87 13.11 -8.30
C ILE A 175 -3.98 14.16 -8.42
N GLN A 176 -4.25 14.85 -7.32
CA GLN A 176 -5.24 15.92 -7.21
C GLN A 176 -4.56 17.25 -6.88
N GLU A 177 -5.33 18.35 -6.94
CA GLU A 177 -4.81 19.72 -6.85
C GLU A 177 -3.76 20.08 -7.92
N VAL A 178 -3.87 19.50 -9.12
CA VAL A 178 -2.98 19.84 -10.24
C VAL A 178 -3.40 21.20 -10.81
N ARG A 179 -2.67 22.25 -10.42
CA ARG A 179 -2.83 23.63 -10.88
C ARG A 179 -1.83 23.93 -12.00
N ASP A 180 -2.14 23.38 -13.17
CA ASP A 180 -1.22 23.33 -14.31
C ASP A 180 -1.99 23.55 -15.61
N SER A 181 -2.16 24.82 -16.00
CA SER A 181 -3.02 25.17 -17.15
C SER A 181 -2.47 24.67 -18.48
N ASP A 182 -1.15 24.63 -18.64
CA ASP A 182 -0.44 24.29 -19.88
C ASP A 182 0.30 22.94 -19.83
N LEU A 183 0.08 22.16 -18.76
CA LEU A 183 0.71 20.87 -18.50
C LEU A 183 2.24 20.92 -18.32
N SER A 184 2.83 22.10 -18.11
CA SER A 184 4.28 22.26 -17.95
C SER A 184 4.81 21.56 -16.69
N ALA A 185 4.11 21.64 -15.56
CA ALA A 185 4.48 20.97 -14.32
C ALA A 185 4.31 19.45 -14.44
N THR A 186 3.24 19.00 -15.09
CA THR A 186 2.93 17.60 -15.39
C THR A 186 4.03 17.02 -16.28
N ASN A 187 4.45 17.73 -17.32
CA ASN A 187 5.53 17.30 -18.20
C ASN A 187 6.87 17.17 -17.44
N LYS A 188 7.20 18.12 -16.55
CA LYS A 188 8.39 18.03 -15.68
C LYS A 188 8.32 16.80 -14.76
N LEU A 189 7.16 16.53 -14.16
CA LEU A 189 6.97 15.34 -13.33
C LEU A 189 7.16 14.06 -14.15
N MET A 190 6.56 13.96 -15.34
CA MET A 190 6.72 12.79 -16.20
C MET A 190 8.16 12.61 -16.69
N GLN A 191 8.90 13.69 -16.94
CA GLN A 191 10.33 13.63 -17.22
C GLN A 191 11.13 13.08 -16.03
N SER A 192 10.82 13.49 -14.81
CA SER A 192 11.45 12.95 -13.60
C SER A 192 11.11 11.47 -13.38
N VAL A 193 9.82 11.12 -13.49
CA VAL A 193 9.30 9.77 -13.30
C VAL A 193 9.89 8.78 -14.31
N ASN A 194 10.03 9.17 -15.58
CA ASN A 194 10.57 8.31 -16.64
C ASN A 194 12.08 8.49 -16.89
N GLY A 195 12.72 9.51 -16.33
CA GLY A 195 14.15 9.79 -16.50
C GLY A 195 15.04 9.10 -15.45
N GLY A 196 14.46 8.60 -14.36
CA GLY A 196 15.19 7.94 -13.28
C GLY A 196 15.49 6.45 -13.53
N ALA A 197 16.00 5.78 -12.50
CA ALA A 197 16.36 4.35 -12.53
C ALA A 197 15.17 3.38 -12.41
N SER A 198 13.93 3.86 -12.54
CA SER A 198 12.75 3.01 -12.48
C SER A 198 12.78 1.99 -13.62
N PRO A 199 12.56 0.69 -13.35
CA PRO A 199 12.46 -0.31 -14.41
C PRO A 199 11.14 -0.21 -15.20
N TYR A 200 10.18 0.61 -14.71
CA TYR A 200 8.87 0.80 -15.32
C TYR A 200 8.80 2.08 -16.14
N VAL A 201 7.98 2.03 -17.19
CA VAL A 201 7.66 3.20 -18.01
C VAL A 201 6.27 3.66 -17.64
N TYR A 202 6.15 4.92 -17.25
CA TYR A 202 4.91 5.54 -16.86
C TYR A 202 4.28 6.32 -18.02
N GLN A 203 2.96 6.20 -18.13
CA GLN A 203 2.10 7.04 -18.95
C GLN A 203 1.15 7.83 -18.05
N TYR A 204 0.44 8.80 -18.62
CA TYR A 204 -0.55 9.56 -17.87
C TYR A 204 -1.77 9.88 -18.73
N ILE A 205 -2.89 10.14 -18.05
CA ILE A 205 -4.10 10.75 -18.61
C ILE A 205 -4.56 11.84 -17.65
N VAL A 206 -5.00 12.98 -18.18
CA VAL A 206 -5.30 14.20 -17.40
C VAL A 206 -6.65 14.78 -17.84
N SER A 207 -7.42 15.30 -16.88
CA SER A 207 -8.69 16.01 -17.15
C SER A 207 -8.45 17.41 -17.71
N GLU A 208 -9.53 18.06 -18.17
CA GLU A 208 -9.56 19.52 -18.34
C GLU A 208 -9.43 20.26 -17.00
N PRO A 209 -9.18 21.59 -16.96
CA PRO A 209 -9.24 22.37 -15.73
C PRO A 209 -10.68 22.50 -15.22
N LEU A 210 -10.91 22.04 -13.99
CA LEU A 210 -12.21 21.98 -13.32
C LEU A 210 -12.24 22.92 -12.10
N GLY A 211 -13.41 23.45 -11.74
CA GLY A 211 -13.55 24.42 -10.64
C GLY A 211 -14.57 25.50 -10.98
N ARG A 212 -15.45 25.92 -10.08
CA ARG A 212 -16.46 26.96 -10.39
C ARG A 212 -15.90 28.38 -10.52
N SER A 213 -14.68 28.61 -10.05
CA SER A 213 -14.05 29.93 -10.00
C SER A 213 -12.86 30.03 -10.96
N THR A 214 -12.10 31.13 -10.88
CA THR A 214 -10.82 31.25 -11.58
C THR A 214 -9.75 30.30 -11.01
N TYR A 215 -9.96 29.81 -9.79
CA TYR A 215 -9.18 28.72 -9.21
C TYR A 215 -9.67 27.40 -9.83
N LYS A 216 -8.82 26.81 -10.67
CA LYS A 216 -9.08 25.55 -11.38
C LYS A 216 -7.99 24.52 -11.07
N GLU A 217 -8.38 23.25 -11.08
CA GLU A 217 -7.52 22.10 -10.84
C GLU A 217 -7.77 21.01 -11.89
N ARG A 218 -6.83 20.09 -12.07
CA ARG A 218 -6.98 18.89 -12.91
C ARG A 218 -6.89 17.63 -12.06
N TYR A 219 -7.54 16.57 -12.52
CA TYR A 219 -7.24 15.20 -12.11
C TYR A 219 -6.17 14.61 -13.03
N LEU A 220 -5.11 14.06 -12.45
CA LEU A 220 -4.02 13.44 -13.20
C LEU A 220 -3.85 11.99 -12.74
N PHE A 221 -4.09 11.04 -13.64
CA PHE A 221 -3.72 9.64 -13.41
C PHE A 221 -2.36 9.37 -14.04
N ILE A 222 -1.42 8.87 -13.25
CA ILE A 222 -0.12 8.35 -13.72
C ILE A 222 -0.11 6.84 -13.52
N TYR A 223 0.28 6.08 -14.52
CA TYR A 223 0.19 4.62 -14.49
C TYR A 223 1.34 3.93 -15.22
N ARG A 224 1.71 2.73 -14.75
CA ARG A 224 2.74 1.89 -15.37
C ARG A 224 2.18 1.24 -16.63
N ARG A 225 2.78 1.56 -17.78
CA ARG A 225 2.38 1.06 -19.11
C ARG A 225 2.44 -0.47 -19.20
N GLN A 226 3.32 -1.10 -18.44
CA GLN A 226 3.46 -2.56 -18.44
C GLN A 226 2.33 -3.26 -17.66
N THR A 227 1.70 -2.58 -16.69
CA THR A 227 0.70 -3.16 -15.80
C THR A 227 -0.72 -2.92 -16.33
N VAL A 228 -0.99 -1.69 -16.80
CA VAL A 228 -2.33 -1.26 -17.20
C VAL A 228 -2.32 -0.29 -18.39
N SER A 229 -3.47 -0.12 -19.02
CA SER A 229 -3.72 0.91 -20.04
C SER A 229 -5.06 1.62 -19.79
N ALA A 230 -5.10 2.94 -19.95
CA ALA A 230 -6.35 3.69 -19.98
C ALA A 230 -7.14 3.37 -21.26
N ALA A 231 -8.26 2.67 -21.14
CA ALA A 231 -9.05 2.15 -22.26
C ALA A 231 -10.13 3.14 -22.71
N LYS A 232 -10.82 3.77 -21.76
CA LYS A 232 -11.88 4.78 -22.00
C LYS A 232 -11.84 5.81 -20.89
N SER A 233 -12.29 7.02 -21.18
CA SER A 233 -12.49 8.05 -20.16
C SER A 233 -13.64 8.97 -20.53
N PHE A 234 -14.26 9.58 -19.53
CA PHE A 234 -15.23 10.66 -19.73
C PHE A 234 -15.24 11.59 -18.53
N GLN A 235 -15.63 12.84 -18.77
CA GLN A 235 -15.95 13.81 -17.74
C GLN A 235 -17.43 13.63 -17.37
N TYR A 236 -17.73 13.39 -16.09
CA TYR A 236 -19.11 13.42 -15.61
C TYR A 236 -19.65 14.86 -15.70
N ASP A 237 -20.95 14.98 -15.95
CA ASP A 237 -21.66 16.24 -16.10
C ASP A 237 -23.09 16.00 -15.60
N ASP A 238 -23.48 16.60 -14.47
CA ASP A 238 -24.83 16.55 -13.92
C ASP A 238 -25.69 17.76 -14.29
N GLY A 239 -25.18 18.64 -15.15
CA GLY A 239 -25.96 19.68 -15.79
C GLY A 239 -25.29 21.05 -15.80
N CYS A 240 -26.14 22.06 -15.92
CA CYS A 240 -25.70 23.41 -16.26
C CYS A 240 -25.11 24.16 -15.05
N GLU A 241 -23.81 24.47 -15.12
CA GLU A 241 -23.09 25.32 -14.16
C GLU A 241 -23.79 26.69 -13.96
N SER A 242 -24.09 27.40 -15.05
CA SER A 242 -24.70 28.75 -15.00
C SER A 242 -26.14 28.76 -14.49
N CYS A 243 -26.79 27.59 -14.48
CA CYS A 243 -28.17 27.42 -14.04
C CYS A 243 -28.26 27.05 -12.55
N GLY A 244 -27.12 26.79 -11.89
CA GLY A 244 -27.05 26.42 -10.47
C GLY A 244 -27.52 24.99 -10.18
N THR A 245 -27.67 24.14 -11.22
CA THR A 245 -28.06 22.73 -11.07
C THR A 245 -26.87 21.81 -10.88
N ASP A 246 -25.66 22.25 -11.25
CA ASP A 246 -24.42 21.51 -11.07
C ASP A 246 -24.14 21.24 -9.57
N THR A 247 -23.75 20.02 -9.25
CA THR A 247 -23.43 19.61 -7.87
C THR A 247 -21.95 19.75 -7.54
N PHE A 248 -21.07 19.48 -8.49
CA PHE A 248 -19.65 19.31 -8.22
C PHE A 248 -18.88 20.61 -8.49
N ASN A 249 -18.00 21.00 -7.57
CA ASN A 249 -17.05 22.08 -7.86
C ASN A 249 -16.02 21.62 -8.91
N ARG A 250 -15.62 20.35 -8.82
CA ARG A 250 -14.77 19.66 -9.80
C ARG A 250 -15.43 18.35 -10.16
N GLU A 251 -15.94 18.28 -11.37
CA GLU A 251 -16.70 17.15 -11.88
C GLU A 251 -15.81 15.89 -11.96
N PRO A 252 -16.28 14.69 -11.62
CA PRO A 252 -15.45 13.48 -11.69
C PRO A 252 -14.97 13.13 -13.10
N PHE A 253 -13.64 13.01 -13.28
CA PHE A 253 -13.00 12.55 -14.52
C PHE A 253 -12.81 11.02 -14.50
N VAL A 254 -13.83 10.28 -14.94
CA VAL A 254 -13.87 8.81 -14.86
C VAL A 254 -12.95 8.18 -15.90
N VAL A 255 -12.08 7.25 -15.47
CA VAL A 255 -11.16 6.51 -16.34
C VAL A 255 -11.35 5.00 -16.17
N MET A 256 -11.61 4.30 -17.28
CA MET A 256 -11.63 2.85 -17.35
C MET A 256 -10.23 2.34 -17.68
N PHE A 257 -9.65 1.54 -16.80
CA PHE A 257 -8.39 0.86 -17.03
C PHE A 257 -8.61 -0.57 -17.45
N SER A 258 -7.76 -1.04 -18.36
CA SER A 258 -7.58 -2.46 -18.64
C SER A 258 -6.28 -2.94 -18.00
N SER A 259 -6.31 -4.11 -17.35
CA SER A 259 -5.16 -4.73 -16.71
C SER A 259 -4.92 -6.16 -17.17
N ASN A 260 -3.69 -6.63 -16.93
CA ASN A 260 -3.32 -8.01 -17.17
C ASN A 260 -3.59 -8.97 -16.00
N THR A 261 -4.25 -8.51 -14.92
CA THR A 261 -4.48 -9.28 -13.69
C THR A 261 -5.87 -9.92 -13.64
N ALA A 262 -6.32 -10.37 -12.46
CA ALA A 262 -7.64 -10.97 -12.29
C ALA A 262 -8.77 -9.98 -12.62
N VAL A 263 -8.60 -8.69 -12.27
CA VAL A 263 -9.54 -7.63 -12.62
C VAL A 263 -9.17 -6.99 -13.96
N ARG A 264 -9.68 -7.57 -15.05
CA ARG A 264 -9.34 -7.17 -16.42
C ARG A 264 -9.75 -5.77 -16.81
N GLU A 265 -10.93 -5.33 -16.39
CA GLU A 265 -11.46 -3.99 -16.68
C GLU A 265 -12.15 -3.42 -15.44
N PHE A 266 -11.78 -2.22 -15.07
CA PHE A 266 -12.34 -1.50 -13.93
C PHE A 266 -12.30 0.01 -14.15
N ALA A 267 -13.24 0.73 -13.55
CA ALA A 267 -13.31 2.18 -13.60
C ALA A 267 -12.83 2.80 -12.28
N LEU A 268 -12.02 3.85 -12.41
CA LEU A 268 -11.63 4.72 -11.31
C LEU A 268 -12.38 6.04 -11.44
N ILE A 269 -13.07 6.44 -10.37
CA ILE A 269 -13.80 7.70 -10.25
C ILE A 269 -13.03 8.59 -9.28
N PRO A 270 -12.24 9.56 -9.77
CA PRO A 270 -11.55 10.50 -8.89
C PRO A 270 -12.55 11.49 -8.31
N GLN A 271 -12.36 11.90 -7.05
CA GLN A 271 -13.04 13.09 -6.53
C GLN A 271 -12.17 13.84 -5.53
N HIS A 272 -12.03 15.15 -5.75
CA HIS A 272 -11.55 16.13 -4.79
C HIS A 272 -12.73 17.03 -4.46
N THR A 273 -13.35 16.88 -3.29
CA THR A 273 -14.58 17.63 -2.98
C THR A 273 -14.31 19.05 -2.52
N SER A 274 -15.27 19.97 -2.71
CA SER A 274 -15.20 21.27 -2.03
C SER A 274 -15.51 21.07 -0.53
N PRO A 275 -14.65 21.50 0.41
CA PRO A 275 -14.90 21.33 1.84
C PRO A 275 -16.24 21.90 2.31
N GLU A 276 -16.68 23.00 1.70
CA GLU A 276 -17.92 23.72 2.04
C GLU A 276 -19.19 22.94 1.71
N VAL A 277 -19.12 22.02 0.74
CA VAL A 277 -20.26 21.24 0.26
C VAL A 277 -19.93 19.74 0.17
N ALA A 278 -18.95 19.27 0.94
CA ALA A 278 -18.47 17.89 0.92
C ALA A 278 -19.61 16.87 1.06
N VAL A 279 -20.53 17.08 2.00
CA VAL A 279 -21.70 16.19 2.19
C VAL A 279 -22.52 16.04 0.91
N LYS A 280 -22.76 17.15 0.18
CA LYS A 280 -23.55 17.14 -1.06
C LYS A 280 -22.82 16.42 -2.18
N GLU A 281 -21.53 16.71 -2.36
CA GLU A 281 -20.73 16.08 -3.43
C GLU A 281 -20.51 14.58 -3.18
N ILE A 282 -20.21 14.17 -1.95
CA ILE A 282 -20.05 12.74 -1.61
C ILE A 282 -21.38 11.99 -1.81
N ASP A 283 -22.52 12.58 -1.47
CA ASP A 283 -23.82 11.96 -1.76
C ASP A 283 -24.02 11.75 -3.27
N ALA A 284 -23.72 12.78 -4.08
CA ALA A 284 -23.88 12.75 -5.53
C ALA A 284 -22.96 11.75 -6.24
N LEU A 285 -21.83 11.35 -5.62
CA LEU A 285 -20.99 10.27 -6.15
C LEU A 285 -21.74 8.95 -6.34
N HIS A 286 -22.83 8.71 -5.59
CA HIS A 286 -23.71 7.58 -5.85
C HIS A 286 -24.27 7.61 -7.30
N ASP A 287 -24.70 8.78 -7.77
CA ASP A 287 -25.27 8.94 -9.10
C ASP A 287 -24.20 8.80 -10.20
N VAL A 288 -22.95 9.20 -9.89
CA VAL A 288 -21.78 9.00 -10.76
C VAL A 288 -21.48 7.52 -10.95
N VAL A 289 -21.62 6.70 -9.90
CA VAL A 289 -21.50 5.23 -10.02
C VAL A 289 -22.56 4.66 -10.95
N LEU A 290 -23.82 5.12 -10.83
CA LEU A 290 -24.91 4.67 -11.69
C LEU A 290 -24.69 5.05 -13.16
N ASP A 291 -24.26 6.27 -13.43
CA ASP A 291 -23.93 6.72 -14.79
C ASP A 291 -22.70 5.96 -15.35
N THR A 292 -21.67 5.75 -14.53
CA THR A 292 -20.49 4.97 -14.90
C THR A 292 -20.86 3.53 -15.30
N ARG A 293 -21.71 2.86 -14.52
CA ARG A 293 -22.24 1.53 -14.87
C ARG A 293 -22.91 1.54 -16.23
N LYS A 294 -23.77 2.53 -16.47
CA LYS A 294 -24.53 2.66 -17.72
C LYS A 294 -23.63 2.93 -18.93
N ARG A 295 -22.67 3.85 -18.80
CA ARG A 295 -21.80 4.30 -19.91
C ARG A 295 -20.71 3.28 -20.25
N LEU A 296 -20.11 2.67 -19.23
CA LEU A 296 -18.96 1.78 -19.40
C LEU A 296 -19.34 0.29 -19.37
N ASN A 297 -20.58 -0.05 -19.00
CA ASN A 297 -21.07 -1.42 -18.87
C ASN A 297 -20.17 -2.26 -17.92
N THR A 298 -19.78 -1.67 -16.78
CA THR A 298 -18.96 -2.34 -15.77
C THR A 298 -19.48 -2.05 -14.37
N ASN A 299 -19.41 -3.05 -13.49
CA ASN A 299 -19.64 -2.89 -12.06
C ASN A 299 -18.34 -2.84 -11.25
N ASN A 300 -17.17 -3.08 -11.86
CA ASN A 300 -15.87 -2.98 -11.20
C ASN A 300 -15.50 -1.50 -11.09
N ILE A 301 -16.00 -0.83 -10.06
CA ILE A 301 -15.87 0.62 -9.88
C ILE A 301 -15.25 0.89 -8.52
N MET A 302 -14.21 1.73 -8.52
CA MET A 302 -13.57 2.26 -7.32
C MET A 302 -13.58 3.79 -7.39
N LEU A 303 -14.03 4.42 -6.31
CA LEU A 303 -13.96 5.85 -6.11
C LEU A 303 -12.80 6.14 -5.17
N LEU A 304 -12.03 7.18 -5.44
CA LEU A 304 -10.83 7.51 -4.66
C LEU A 304 -10.46 8.99 -4.74
N GLY A 305 -9.87 9.51 -3.66
CA GLY A 305 -9.39 10.89 -3.58
C GLY A 305 -9.69 11.58 -2.25
N ASP A 306 -9.36 12.86 -2.17
CA ASP A 306 -9.69 13.75 -1.06
C ASP A 306 -11.19 14.09 -1.07
N PHE A 307 -11.94 13.35 -0.26
CA PHE A 307 -13.38 13.55 -0.16
C PHE A 307 -13.74 14.61 0.89
N ASN A 308 -12.77 15.20 1.60
CA ASN A 308 -13.02 15.98 2.81
C ASN A 308 -13.95 15.24 3.79
N ALA A 309 -13.85 13.91 3.83
CA ALA A 309 -14.85 13.01 4.41
C ALA A 309 -14.72 12.82 5.93
N GLY A 310 -14.62 13.91 6.70
CA GLY A 310 -14.58 13.83 8.15
C GLY A 310 -14.41 15.19 8.84
N CYS A 311 -14.13 15.14 10.14
CA CYS A 311 -13.89 16.32 10.97
C CYS A 311 -15.03 17.35 10.84
N SER A 312 -14.72 18.62 10.60
CA SER A 312 -15.71 19.69 10.50
C SER A 312 -16.49 19.69 9.17
N TYR A 313 -16.01 18.98 8.14
CA TYR A 313 -16.61 19.00 6.81
C TYR A 313 -17.72 17.96 6.65
N VAL A 314 -17.56 16.80 7.30
CA VAL A 314 -18.58 15.76 7.40
C VAL A 314 -18.65 15.28 8.84
N SER A 315 -19.69 15.69 9.56
CA SER A 315 -19.92 15.28 10.95
C SER A 315 -20.56 13.89 11.04
N ASN A 316 -20.56 13.30 12.24
CA ASN A 316 -21.21 12.00 12.48
C ASN A 316 -22.69 11.97 12.06
N SER A 317 -23.42 13.07 12.25
CA SER A 317 -24.83 13.17 11.84
C SER A 317 -25.01 13.26 10.32
N ASP A 318 -24.02 13.76 9.58
CA ASP A 318 -24.13 13.93 8.13
C ASP A 318 -24.03 12.63 7.36
N TRP A 319 -23.38 11.60 7.91
CA TRP A 319 -23.26 10.29 7.25
C TRP A 319 -24.60 9.66 6.89
N SER A 320 -25.65 9.93 7.67
CA SER A 320 -27.02 9.48 7.39
C SER A 320 -27.63 10.09 6.12
N LYS A 321 -27.06 11.19 5.61
CA LYS A 321 -27.53 11.92 4.43
C LYS A 321 -26.81 11.53 3.14
N ILE A 322 -25.78 10.67 3.22
CA ILE A 322 -24.89 10.34 2.11
C ILE A 322 -25.21 8.95 1.60
N ARG A 323 -25.83 8.83 0.42
CA ARG A 323 -26.20 7.54 -0.20
C ARG A 323 -25.01 6.62 -0.43
N LEU A 324 -23.85 7.18 -0.79
CA LEU A 324 -22.60 6.41 -0.93
C LEU A 324 -22.16 5.74 0.40
N ARG A 325 -22.64 6.22 1.55
CA ARG A 325 -22.36 5.65 2.87
C ARG A 325 -23.50 4.79 3.41
N THR A 326 -24.75 5.22 3.22
CA THR A 326 -25.92 4.51 3.77
C THR A 326 -26.24 3.24 2.98
N ASP A 327 -25.98 3.22 1.67
CA ASP A 327 -26.04 2.01 0.86
C ASP A 327 -24.90 1.05 1.25
N GLN A 328 -25.26 -0.02 1.95
CA GLN A 328 -24.33 -1.01 2.50
C GLN A 328 -23.66 -1.88 1.42
N SER A 329 -24.01 -1.71 0.14
CA SER A 329 -23.28 -2.38 -0.95
C SER A 329 -21.90 -1.77 -1.20
N TYR A 330 -21.69 -0.50 -0.85
CA TYR A 330 -20.37 0.13 -0.95
C TYR A 330 -19.48 -0.25 0.22
N THR A 331 -18.23 -0.59 -0.06
CA THR A 331 -17.20 -0.81 0.96
C THR A 331 -16.27 0.39 1.03
N TRP A 332 -16.24 1.06 2.17
CA TRP A 332 -15.30 2.14 2.48
C TRP A 332 -14.01 1.52 3.04
N LEU A 333 -12.94 1.55 2.26
CA LEU A 333 -11.70 0.85 2.53
C LEU A 333 -10.77 1.62 3.48
N ILE A 334 -10.85 2.96 3.47
CA ILE A 334 -10.16 3.82 4.43
C ILE A 334 -11.15 4.17 5.56
N PRO A 335 -10.87 3.74 6.81
CA PRO A 335 -11.81 3.90 7.92
C PRO A 335 -11.86 5.35 8.43
N ASP A 336 -12.93 5.71 9.14
CA ASP A 336 -13.10 7.04 9.74
C ASP A 336 -12.07 7.35 10.84
N SER A 337 -11.38 6.32 11.35
CA SER A 337 -10.31 6.46 12.34
C SER A 337 -8.93 6.71 11.71
N ALA A 338 -8.82 6.71 10.38
CA ALA A 338 -7.56 6.98 9.69
C ALA A 338 -7.23 8.47 9.75
N ASP A 339 -5.95 8.78 9.94
CA ASP A 339 -5.43 10.12 9.70
C ASP A 339 -4.81 10.16 8.31
N THR A 340 -5.39 10.94 7.41
CA THR A 340 -4.88 11.12 6.05
C THR A 340 -4.17 12.46 5.88
N THR A 341 -3.93 13.19 6.98
CA THR A 341 -3.34 14.52 6.95
C THR A 341 -1.89 14.49 7.41
N VAL A 342 -1.04 15.26 6.72
CA VAL A 342 0.34 15.51 7.17
C VAL A 342 0.34 16.52 8.30
N THR A 343 -0.68 17.40 8.39
CA THR A 343 -0.74 18.47 9.38
C THR A 343 -0.92 17.96 10.82
N HIS A 344 -1.13 18.85 11.80
CA HIS A 344 -1.41 18.46 13.18
C HIS A 344 -2.89 18.07 13.42
N THR A 345 -3.71 18.05 12.38
CA THR A 345 -5.07 17.48 12.44
C THR A 345 -5.01 15.96 12.52
N ASN A 346 -6.15 15.34 12.83
CA ASN A 346 -6.35 13.91 12.69
C ASN A 346 -7.68 13.70 11.98
N CYS A 347 -7.63 13.63 10.64
CA CYS A 347 -8.83 13.68 9.81
C CYS A 347 -8.79 12.64 8.68
N PRO A 348 -9.88 11.86 8.47
CA PRO A 348 -9.99 10.86 7.41
C PRO A 348 -10.53 11.49 6.11
N TYR A 349 -9.83 12.51 5.59
CA TYR A 349 -10.31 13.25 4.42
C TYR A 349 -10.26 12.42 3.14
N ASP A 350 -9.15 11.72 2.93
CA ASP A 350 -8.88 10.93 1.73
C ASP A 350 -9.48 9.53 1.86
N ARG A 351 -10.16 9.07 0.81
CA ARG A 351 -10.96 7.84 0.85
C ARG A 351 -10.72 6.97 -0.36
N ILE A 352 -10.98 5.68 -0.16
CA ILE A 352 -11.15 4.70 -1.22
C ILE A 352 -12.46 3.96 -0.93
N VAL A 353 -13.35 3.92 -1.92
CA VAL A 353 -14.66 3.28 -1.83
C VAL A 353 -14.82 2.34 -3.02
N ALA A 354 -15.28 1.12 -2.80
CA ALA A 354 -15.42 0.11 -3.84
C ALA A 354 -16.84 -0.47 -3.90
N THR A 355 -17.30 -0.78 -5.10
CA THR A 355 -18.53 -1.55 -5.33
C THR A 355 -18.35 -3.04 -4.99
N PRO A 356 -19.44 -3.82 -4.83
CA PRO A 356 -19.35 -5.24 -4.51
C PRO A 356 -18.51 -6.06 -5.50
N ASP A 357 -18.63 -5.78 -6.79
CA ASP A 357 -17.86 -6.50 -7.82
C ASP A 357 -16.38 -6.10 -7.80
N MET A 358 -16.08 -4.82 -7.58
CA MET A 358 -14.71 -4.35 -7.42
C MET A 358 -14.03 -4.98 -6.19
N MET A 359 -14.77 -5.14 -5.09
CA MET A 359 -14.27 -5.75 -3.87
C MET A 359 -13.79 -7.20 -4.04
N LYS A 360 -14.29 -7.94 -5.03
CA LYS A 360 -13.80 -9.30 -5.34
C LYS A 360 -12.34 -9.30 -5.79
N GLY A 361 -11.88 -8.19 -6.36
CA GLY A 361 -10.50 -8.00 -6.79
C GLY A 361 -9.62 -7.29 -5.76
N VAL A 362 -10.19 -6.72 -4.69
CA VAL A 362 -9.41 -6.02 -3.67
C VAL A 362 -8.70 -7.03 -2.79
N SER A 363 -7.38 -6.89 -2.63
CA SER A 363 -6.63 -7.69 -1.66
C SER A 363 -7.07 -7.28 -0.25
N ALA A 364 -7.64 -8.23 0.49
CA ALA A 364 -8.14 -8.00 1.84
C ALA A 364 -7.07 -7.39 2.76
N GLY A 365 -7.45 -6.35 3.51
CA GLY A 365 -6.56 -5.65 4.45
C GLY A 365 -5.41 -4.85 3.82
N SER A 366 -5.39 -4.70 2.49
CA SER A 366 -4.31 -3.95 1.81
C SER A 366 -4.48 -2.43 1.82
N ALA A 367 -5.70 -1.94 2.08
CA ALA A 367 -6.00 -0.52 2.07
C ALA A 367 -5.40 0.19 3.29
N ARG A 368 -4.65 1.28 3.07
CA ARG A 368 -3.99 2.03 4.14
C ARG A 368 -3.60 3.44 3.70
N VAL A 369 -3.23 4.25 4.68
CA VAL A 369 -2.54 5.53 4.46
C VAL A 369 -1.05 5.27 4.29
N PHE A 370 -0.42 5.91 3.31
CA PHE A 370 1.02 5.89 3.13
C PHE A 370 1.66 7.14 3.73
N ASP A 371 2.21 7.00 4.93
CA ASP A 371 3.01 8.04 5.58
C ASP A 371 4.38 8.17 4.89
N PHE A 372 4.44 9.01 3.85
CA PHE A 372 5.68 9.30 3.12
C PHE A 372 6.68 10.11 3.97
N MET A 373 6.22 10.80 5.01
CA MET A 373 7.09 11.52 5.94
C MET A 373 7.94 10.52 6.71
N GLN A 374 7.31 9.53 7.32
CA GLN A 374 8.00 8.43 8.00
C GLN A 374 8.83 7.59 7.01
N ALA A 375 8.23 7.19 5.88
CA ALA A 375 8.89 6.30 4.92
C ALA A 375 10.15 6.89 4.28
N HIS A 376 10.27 8.22 4.23
CA HIS A 376 11.43 8.92 3.67
C HIS A 376 12.25 9.69 4.71
N GLY A 377 11.94 9.54 6.00
CA GLY A 377 12.67 10.20 7.09
C GLY A 377 12.61 11.73 7.01
N LEU A 378 11.49 12.29 6.55
CA LEU A 378 11.32 13.72 6.38
C LEU A 378 10.94 14.38 7.72
N SER A 379 11.44 15.59 7.94
CA SER A 379 10.85 16.46 8.96
C SER A 379 9.44 16.91 8.54
N GLN A 380 8.60 17.26 9.51
CA GLN A 380 7.27 17.85 9.29
C GLN A 380 7.25 18.97 8.24
N SER A 381 8.22 19.90 8.28
CA SER A 381 8.29 21.02 7.32
C SER A 381 8.57 20.57 5.89
N TRP A 382 9.39 19.55 5.70
CA TRP A 382 9.64 18.96 4.39
C TRP A 382 8.44 18.18 3.88
N ALA A 383 7.74 17.46 4.77
CA ALA A 383 6.52 16.77 4.40
C ALA A 383 5.42 17.76 3.96
N LEU A 384 5.19 18.82 4.74
CA LEU A 384 4.24 19.89 4.39
C LEU A 384 4.60 20.66 3.12
N ALA A 385 5.90 20.75 2.77
CA ALA A 385 6.32 21.32 1.50
C ALA A 385 5.93 20.42 0.30
N VAL A 386 5.85 19.10 0.52
CA VAL A 386 5.36 18.13 -0.47
C VAL A 386 3.83 18.16 -0.55
N SER A 387 3.13 17.96 0.55
CA SER A 387 1.67 18.08 0.65
C SER A 387 1.21 18.15 2.11
N ASP A 388 -0.01 18.64 2.34
CA ASP A 388 -0.72 18.54 3.62
C ASP A 388 -1.57 17.27 3.76
N HIS A 389 -1.60 16.41 2.73
CA HIS A 389 -2.27 15.10 2.75
C HIS A 389 -1.27 13.96 2.57
N PHE A 390 -1.58 12.80 3.13
CA PHE A 390 -0.89 11.54 2.82
C PHE A 390 -1.66 10.79 1.71
N PRO A 391 -0.97 10.07 0.82
CA PRO A 391 -1.65 9.18 -0.10
C PRO A 391 -2.45 8.09 0.63
N VAL A 392 -3.62 7.76 0.10
CA VAL A 392 -4.33 6.52 0.44
C VAL A 392 -4.09 5.49 -0.67
N GLU A 393 -3.85 4.24 -0.29
CA GLU A 393 -3.46 3.17 -1.22
C GLU A 393 -4.21 1.87 -0.98
N VAL A 394 -4.37 1.05 -2.02
CA VAL A 394 -5.00 -0.29 -1.97
C VAL A 394 -4.39 -1.21 -3.04
N LYS A 395 -4.31 -2.52 -2.78
CA LYS A 395 -3.88 -3.51 -3.77
C LYS A 395 -5.07 -4.18 -4.47
N LEU A 396 -4.96 -4.36 -5.78
CA LEU A 396 -5.90 -5.11 -6.61
C LEU A 396 -5.23 -6.39 -7.15
N LEU A 397 -5.92 -7.52 -7.13
CA LEU A 397 -5.42 -8.88 -7.46
C LEU A 397 -5.34 -9.19 -8.96
#